data_AF-A0A1V2NT54-F1
#
_entry.id   AF-A0A1V2NT54-F1
#
_cell.length_a   1.000
_cell.length_b   1.000
_cell.length_c   1.000
_cell.angle_alpha   90.00
_cell.angle_beta   90.00
_cell.angle_gamma   90.00
#
_symmetry.space_group_name_H-M   'P 1'
#
loop_
_entity.id
_entity.type
_entity.pdbx_description
1 polymer ?
#
loop_
_entity_poly.entity_id
_entity_poly.type
_entity_poly.pdbx_seq_one_letter_code
_entity_poly.pdbx_strand_id
1 'polypeptide(L)'
;MNDPAETLITQSLASRAAEAPSDTTLLGTVHRRLRRRRRTRAAGVGVLACAAVIVAAAGVQSLTRPEDSGPAASLAQPPPGWHWESYANVEVQVPDQWAEISAGPLATCPTEKPRWDGWIGRPSTLPAPAMGCPTAVGATAATVGEPADRVPYVLFDLNAEPGVTQYDAGWTKEVRSVGALRLEVFGTDAAVRARILDSARTIDGVDSRGCAPTHPAATNAAVRPTGEGLAAVGTAASIRICAYRTETLSQVPPLLASAELTGEQAREVGAALLNAPGSDGLAVTKSGKVATATSKCTTGDEEILVLHVHGDRGDQEVVVRLNGCGPFDTDDGRTFRSLTKSSVGPLVTAVGRPEDRGPFLTNLLK
;
A
#
# COMPACT_ATOMS: atom_id res chain seq x y z
N MET A 1 -52.17 16.55 9.82
CA MET A 1 -52.17 15.23 9.14
C MET A 1 -50.71 14.88 8.94
N ASN A 2 -50.17 13.93 9.70
CA ASN A 2 -48.76 13.56 9.60
C ASN A 2 -48.54 12.80 8.28
N ASP A 3 -47.38 13.05 7.67
CA ASP A 3 -47.00 12.47 6.39
C ASP A 3 -46.91 10.92 6.52
N PRO A 4 -47.57 10.15 5.64
CA PRO A 4 -47.42 8.69 5.61
C PRO A 4 -45.95 8.24 5.50
N ALA A 5 -45.07 9.03 4.88
CA ALA A 5 -43.64 8.74 4.82
C ALA A 5 -42.95 8.84 6.19
N GLU A 6 -43.30 9.85 6.99
CA GLU A 6 -42.77 10.03 8.35
C GLU A 6 -43.18 8.88 9.28
N THR A 7 -44.40 8.36 9.08
CA THR A 7 -44.91 7.21 9.83
C THR A 7 -44.12 5.93 9.52
N LEU A 8 -43.80 5.70 8.24
CA LEU A 8 -43.01 4.54 7.80
C LEU A 8 -41.55 4.62 8.28
N ILE A 9 -40.94 5.80 8.24
CA ILE A 9 -39.58 6.01 8.76
C ILE A 9 -39.55 5.72 10.27
N THR A 10 -40.52 6.28 11.01
CA THR A 10 -40.61 6.10 12.48
C THR A 10 -40.82 4.63 12.84
N GLN A 11 -41.68 3.90 12.11
CA GLN A 11 -41.87 2.47 12.32
C GLN A 11 -40.62 1.64 11.98
N SER A 12 -39.90 1.96 10.90
CA SER A 12 -38.69 1.22 10.55
C SER A 12 -37.58 1.43 11.57
N LEU A 13 -37.41 2.66 12.08
CA LEU A 13 -36.43 2.99 13.11
C LEU A 13 -36.79 2.33 14.45
N ALA A 14 -38.06 2.34 14.85
CA ALA A 14 -38.51 1.66 16.06
C ALA A 14 -38.31 0.14 15.99
N SER A 15 -38.58 -0.47 14.84
CA SER A 15 -38.32 -1.89 14.60
C SER A 15 -36.83 -2.24 14.72
N ARG A 16 -35.96 -1.44 14.09
CA ARG A 16 -34.50 -1.63 14.18
C ARG A 16 -33.93 -1.40 15.58
N ALA A 17 -34.50 -0.45 16.33
CA ALA A 17 -34.09 -0.21 17.72
C ALA A 17 -34.47 -1.38 18.65
N ALA A 18 -35.58 -2.07 18.39
CA ALA A 18 -36.00 -3.25 19.15
C ALA A 18 -35.15 -4.50 18.85
N GLU A 19 -34.60 -4.59 17.63
CA GLU A 19 -33.69 -5.68 17.21
C GLU A 19 -32.23 -5.44 17.61
N ALA A 20 -31.89 -4.24 18.10
CA ALA A 20 -30.52 -3.92 18.49
C ALA A 20 -30.09 -4.76 19.71
N PRO A 21 -28.95 -5.48 19.65
CA PRO A 21 -28.43 -6.23 20.79
C PRO A 21 -28.18 -5.31 21.98
N SER A 22 -28.66 -5.67 23.17
CA SER A 22 -28.44 -4.86 24.37
C SER A 22 -26.95 -4.80 24.72
N ASP A 23 -26.39 -3.58 24.77
CA ASP A 23 -24.98 -3.24 25.07
C ASP A 23 -24.41 -3.82 26.38
N THR A 24 -25.29 -4.36 27.24
CA THR A 24 -24.93 -4.92 28.55
C THR A 24 -24.01 -6.15 28.45
N THR A 25 -24.05 -6.89 27.35
CA THR A 25 -23.23 -8.10 27.15
C THR A 25 -21.79 -7.78 26.70
N LEU A 26 -21.61 -6.69 25.95
CA LEU A 26 -20.31 -6.23 25.45
C LEU A 26 -19.43 -5.68 26.58
N LEU A 27 -19.98 -4.82 27.43
CA LEU A 27 -19.28 -4.31 28.61
C LEU A 27 -18.89 -5.42 29.59
N GLY A 28 -19.78 -6.39 29.81
CA GLY A 28 -19.49 -7.56 30.64
C GLY A 28 -18.32 -8.39 30.11
N THR A 29 -18.24 -8.58 28.79
CA THR A 29 -17.18 -9.36 28.13
C THR A 29 -15.83 -8.65 28.21
N VAL A 30 -15.81 -7.33 28.01
CA VAL A 30 -14.59 -6.51 28.13
C VAL A 30 -14.05 -6.51 29.56
N HIS A 31 -14.91 -6.30 30.57
CA HIS A 31 -14.49 -6.33 31.98
C HIS A 31 -13.97 -7.70 32.41
N ARG A 32 -14.56 -8.79 31.90
CA ARG A 32 -14.11 -10.17 32.19
C ARG A 32 -12.72 -10.45 31.59
N ARG A 33 -12.43 -9.96 30.37
CA ARG A 33 -11.08 -10.04 29.76
C ARG A 33 -10.04 -9.21 30.53
N LEU A 34 -10.38 -8.00 30.95
CA LEU A 34 -9.46 -7.13 31.69
C LEU A 34 -9.11 -7.69 33.09
N ARG A 35 -10.09 -8.26 33.81
CA ARG A 35 -9.83 -8.93 35.10
C ARG A 35 -8.91 -10.14 34.96
N ARG A 36 -9.04 -10.92 33.88
CA ARG A 36 -8.17 -12.09 33.62
C ARG A 36 -6.70 -11.68 33.39
N ARG A 37 -6.46 -10.60 32.62
CA ARG A 37 -5.10 -10.06 32.39
C ARG A 37 -4.44 -9.47 33.64
N ARG A 38 -5.22 -8.88 34.57
CA ARG A 38 -4.65 -8.37 35.83
C ARG A 38 -4.24 -9.49 36.78
N ARG A 39 -4.99 -10.60 36.83
CA ARG A 39 -4.64 -11.75 37.69
C ARG A 39 -3.39 -12.50 37.23
N THR A 40 -3.13 -12.58 35.92
CA THR A 40 -1.93 -13.27 35.42
C THR A 40 -0.64 -12.47 35.64
N ARG A 41 -0.71 -11.13 35.76
CA ARG A 41 0.46 -10.29 36.04
C ARG A 41 0.85 -10.24 37.53
N ALA A 42 -0.07 -10.55 38.44
CA ALA A 42 0.21 -10.52 39.89
C ALA A 42 0.87 -11.81 40.41
N ALA A 43 0.95 -12.88 39.62
CA ALA A 43 1.54 -14.16 40.02
C ALA A 43 3.05 -14.29 39.70
N GLY A 44 3.68 -13.26 39.14
CA GLY A 44 5.06 -13.30 38.63
C GLY A 44 6.06 -12.40 39.36
N VAL A 45 5.81 -12.04 40.63
CA VAL A 45 6.78 -11.30 41.46
C VAL A 45 6.98 -12.08 42.75
N GLY A 46 7.91 -13.03 42.71
CA GLY A 46 8.30 -13.79 43.89
C GLY A 46 9.48 -14.69 43.57
N VAL A 47 10.60 -14.42 44.26
CA VAL A 47 11.82 -15.24 44.37
C VAL A 47 12.86 -15.06 43.26
N LEU A 48 13.85 -14.20 43.51
CA LEU A 48 15.26 -14.61 43.59
C LEU A 48 16.12 -13.45 44.12
N ALA A 49 16.46 -13.55 45.40
CA ALA A 49 17.51 -12.78 46.05
C ALA A 49 18.60 -13.75 46.54
N CYS A 50 19.85 -13.29 46.44
CA CYS A 50 21.06 -13.80 47.12
C CYS A 50 21.79 -15.01 46.51
N ALA A 51 22.81 -14.71 45.69
CA ALA A 51 24.18 -15.15 45.96
C ALA A 51 25.17 -14.24 45.22
N ALA A 52 25.90 -13.42 45.98
CA ALA A 52 27.05 -12.67 45.52
C ALA A 52 28.32 -13.45 45.85
N VAL A 53 29.15 -13.75 44.86
CA VAL A 53 30.59 -14.01 45.04
C VAL A 53 31.35 -13.30 43.92
N ILE A 54 32.28 -12.47 44.37
CA ILE A 54 33.19 -11.60 43.62
C ILE A 54 34.30 -12.46 43.00
N VAL A 55 34.42 -12.48 41.66
CA VAL A 55 35.69 -12.79 40.95
C VAL A 55 35.77 -12.04 39.62
N ALA A 56 36.88 -11.31 39.47
CA ALA A 56 37.57 -10.87 38.24
C ALA A 56 36.92 -9.83 37.31
N ALA A 57 37.49 -8.63 37.38
CA ALA A 57 37.55 -7.65 36.29
C ALA A 57 38.38 -8.20 35.12
N ALA A 58 37.72 -8.66 34.06
CA ALA A 58 38.19 -8.69 32.67
C ALA A 58 37.08 -9.28 31.78
N GLY A 59 36.48 -8.48 30.88
CA GLY A 59 35.66 -9.00 29.78
C GLY A 59 34.17 -8.65 29.80
N VAL A 60 33.80 -7.36 29.89
CA VAL A 60 32.41 -6.90 29.70
C VAL A 60 32.15 -6.40 28.25
N GLN A 61 33.07 -6.64 27.30
CA GLN A 61 32.95 -6.13 25.92
C GLN A 61 32.34 -7.09 24.89
N SER A 62 31.63 -8.17 25.28
CA SER A 62 31.17 -9.17 24.28
C SER A 62 29.71 -9.61 24.35
N LEU A 63 28.82 -8.88 25.05
CA LEU A 63 27.39 -9.22 25.11
C LEU A 63 26.47 -8.33 24.27
N THR A 64 27.02 -7.49 23.39
CA THR A 64 26.24 -6.81 22.33
C THR A 64 26.67 -7.30 20.95
N ARG A 65 26.81 -8.62 20.80
CA ARG A 65 26.80 -9.20 19.45
C ARG A 65 25.34 -9.16 19.01
N PRO A 66 24.99 -8.41 17.94
CA PRO A 66 23.67 -8.56 17.34
C PRO A 66 23.50 -10.04 17.07
N GLU A 67 22.44 -10.65 17.60
CA GLU A 67 22.02 -11.95 17.11
C GLU A 67 21.94 -11.82 15.60
N ASP A 68 22.82 -12.54 14.90
CA ASP A 68 22.72 -12.73 13.46
C ASP A 68 21.31 -13.26 13.22
N SER A 69 20.43 -12.36 12.79
CA SER A 69 19.13 -12.69 12.26
C SER A 69 19.38 -13.80 11.25
N GLY A 70 18.92 -15.02 11.57
CA GLY A 70 19.12 -16.18 10.71
C GLY A 70 18.73 -15.83 9.27
N PRO A 71 19.33 -16.52 8.26
CA PRO A 71 19.18 -16.16 6.86
C PRO A 71 17.70 -15.95 6.57
N ALA A 72 17.33 -14.70 6.26
CA ALA A 72 15.98 -14.34 5.88
C ALA A 72 15.55 -15.35 4.82
N ALA A 73 14.45 -16.08 5.08
CA ALA A 73 13.98 -17.11 4.17
C ALA A 73 13.87 -16.48 2.79
N SER A 74 14.74 -16.92 1.87
CA SER A 74 14.78 -16.38 0.51
C SER A 74 13.38 -16.49 -0.05
N LEU A 75 12.75 -15.35 -0.32
CA LEU A 75 11.38 -15.31 -0.79
C LEU A 75 11.34 -16.08 -2.11
N ALA A 76 10.42 -17.06 -2.20
CA ALA A 76 10.30 -17.89 -3.39
C ALA A 76 10.08 -17.00 -4.63
N GLN A 77 10.96 -17.15 -5.62
CA GLN A 77 10.82 -16.48 -6.90
C GLN A 77 9.48 -16.88 -7.54
N PRO A 78 8.79 -15.94 -8.20
CA PRO A 78 7.55 -16.28 -8.86
C PRO A 78 7.83 -17.25 -10.01
N PRO A 79 6.91 -18.18 -10.30
CA PRO A 79 7.00 -19.07 -11.45
C PRO A 79 7.02 -18.28 -12.77
N PRO A 80 7.54 -18.84 -13.88
CA PRO A 80 7.53 -18.15 -15.17
C PRO A 80 6.11 -17.72 -15.59
N GLY A 81 5.97 -16.46 -16.06
CA GLY A 81 4.69 -15.87 -16.45
C GLY A 81 3.90 -15.26 -15.28
N TRP A 82 4.52 -15.13 -14.10
CA TRP A 82 3.93 -14.56 -12.90
C TRP A 82 4.88 -13.55 -12.26
N HIS A 83 4.31 -12.54 -11.60
CA HIS A 83 5.04 -11.59 -10.77
C HIS A 83 4.30 -11.34 -9.46
N TRP A 84 5.01 -10.72 -8.53
CA TRP A 84 4.45 -10.31 -7.25
C TRP A 84 3.85 -8.90 -7.33
N GLU A 85 2.69 -8.75 -6.70
CA GLU A 85 1.99 -7.48 -6.50
C GLU A 85 1.78 -7.23 -5.02
N SER A 86 2.09 -6.02 -4.57
CA SER A 86 1.97 -5.60 -3.17
C SER A 86 0.95 -4.48 -3.01
N TYR A 87 0.21 -4.52 -1.90
CA TYR A 87 -0.61 -3.42 -1.41
C TYR A 87 -0.78 -3.52 0.11
N ALA A 88 -0.62 -2.39 0.79
CA ALA A 88 -0.55 -2.26 2.24
C ALA A 88 0.43 -3.25 2.88
N ASN A 89 -0.06 -4.29 3.56
CA ASN A 89 0.77 -5.35 4.15
C ASN A 89 0.50 -6.72 3.54
N VAL A 90 0.02 -6.79 2.31
CA VAL A 90 -0.21 -8.03 1.60
C VAL A 90 0.54 -8.01 0.28
N GLU A 91 1.12 -9.16 -0.09
CA GLU A 91 1.60 -9.42 -1.43
C GLU A 91 0.99 -10.70 -1.98
N VAL A 92 0.87 -10.78 -3.31
CA VAL A 92 0.24 -11.88 -4.03
C VAL A 92 0.89 -12.07 -5.40
N GLN A 93 0.96 -13.30 -5.91
CA GLN A 93 1.38 -13.56 -7.29
C GLN A 93 0.21 -13.42 -8.26
N VAL A 94 0.45 -12.76 -9.39
CA VAL A 94 -0.50 -12.60 -10.49
C VAL A 94 0.18 -12.87 -11.84
N PRO A 95 -0.57 -13.17 -12.91
CA PRO A 95 0.01 -13.36 -14.23
C PRO A 95 0.63 -12.09 -14.82
N ASP A 96 1.74 -12.20 -15.55
CA ASP A 96 2.49 -11.07 -16.13
C ASP A 96 1.70 -10.21 -17.12
N GLN A 97 0.71 -10.80 -17.78
CA GLN A 97 -0.13 -10.09 -18.75
C GLN A 97 -1.26 -9.27 -18.10
N TRP A 98 -1.44 -9.36 -16.78
CA TRP A 98 -2.48 -8.59 -16.09
C TRP A 98 -2.06 -7.13 -15.96
N ALA A 99 -2.98 -6.22 -16.25
CA ALA A 99 -2.73 -4.79 -16.20
C ALA A 99 -3.13 -4.21 -14.83
N GLU A 100 -2.37 -3.26 -14.32
CA GLU A 100 -2.79 -2.47 -13.17
C GLU A 100 -3.85 -1.44 -13.55
N ILE A 101 -4.90 -1.32 -12.72
CA ILE A 101 -5.91 -0.28 -12.85
C ILE A 101 -6.17 0.36 -11.49
N SER A 102 -6.46 1.66 -11.48
CA SER A 102 -6.98 2.28 -10.27
C SER A 102 -8.47 1.97 -10.19
N ALA A 103 -8.86 1.01 -9.36
CA ALA A 103 -10.24 0.59 -9.18
C ALA A 103 -10.76 0.93 -7.77
N GLY A 104 -11.67 1.90 -7.68
CA GLY A 104 -12.53 2.08 -6.52
C GLY A 104 -13.79 1.21 -6.64
N PRO A 105 -14.45 0.86 -5.52
CA PRO A 105 -15.75 0.17 -5.55
C PRO A 105 -16.87 1.04 -6.17
N LEU A 106 -16.62 2.34 -6.37
CA LEU A 106 -17.50 3.30 -7.01
C LEU A 106 -17.15 3.39 -8.50
N ALA A 107 -17.76 2.46 -9.23
CA ALA A 107 -17.61 2.17 -10.65
C ALA A 107 -18.15 3.26 -11.60
N THR A 108 -17.39 3.60 -12.64
CA THR A 108 -17.84 4.32 -13.85
C THR A 108 -17.64 3.42 -15.07
N CYS A 109 -18.61 3.33 -15.96
CA CYS A 109 -18.63 2.32 -17.01
C CYS A 109 -17.84 2.81 -18.24
N PRO A 110 -16.67 2.24 -18.61
CA PRO A 110 -16.03 2.59 -19.86
C PRO A 110 -16.91 2.10 -21.00
N THR A 111 -17.00 2.90 -22.05
CA THR A 111 -17.78 2.59 -23.25
C THR A 111 -17.22 1.41 -24.04
N GLU A 112 -15.98 0.99 -23.75
CA GLU A 112 -15.32 -0.13 -24.41
C GLU A 112 -14.69 -1.06 -23.38
N LYS A 113 -14.81 -2.38 -23.63
CA LYS A 113 -14.12 -3.40 -22.85
C LYS A 113 -12.61 -3.27 -23.07
N PRO A 114 -11.81 -3.07 -22.00
CA PRO A 114 -10.36 -3.09 -22.13
C PRO A 114 -9.89 -4.43 -22.70
N ARG A 115 -8.86 -4.40 -23.56
CA ARG A 115 -8.26 -5.60 -24.18
C ARG A 115 -7.27 -6.32 -23.25
N TRP A 116 -7.53 -6.31 -21.95
CA TRP A 116 -6.64 -6.93 -20.97
C TRP A 116 -7.08 -8.37 -20.69
N ASP A 117 -6.10 -9.26 -20.48
CA ASP A 117 -6.35 -10.66 -20.10
C ASP A 117 -6.75 -10.79 -18.61
N GLY A 118 -6.49 -9.75 -17.82
CA GLY A 118 -6.87 -9.61 -16.43
C GLY A 118 -6.42 -8.26 -15.88
N TRP A 119 -6.86 -7.91 -14.68
CA TRP A 119 -6.41 -6.68 -14.02
C TRP A 119 -6.21 -6.78 -12.52
N ILE A 120 -5.40 -5.86 -11.99
CA ILE A 120 -5.06 -5.73 -10.57
C ILE A 120 -5.65 -4.42 -10.06
N GLY A 121 -6.53 -4.52 -9.07
CA GLY A 121 -7.22 -3.40 -8.45
C GLY A 121 -6.69 -3.06 -7.09
N ARG A 122 -6.54 -1.76 -6.84
CA ARG A 122 -6.22 -1.22 -5.51
C ARG A 122 -7.26 -0.17 -5.11
N PRO A 123 -7.63 -0.08 -3.82
CA PRO A 123 -8.51 0.96 -3.33
C PRO A 123 -7.99 2.33 -3.73
N SER A 124 -8.83 3.06 -4.45
CA SER A 124 -8.63 4.45 -4.80
C SER A 124 -9.80 5.27 -4.28
N THR A 125 -9.51 6.50 -3.88
CA THR A 125 -10.52 7.52 -3.56
C THR A 125 -11.10 8.16 -4.82
N LEU A 126 -10.47 7.94 -5.97
CA LEU A 126 -10.95 8.45 -7.25
C LEU A 126 -12.03 7.53 -7.85
N PRO A 127 -12.99 8.09 -8.60
CA PRO A 127 -13.87 7.31 -9.45
C PRO A 127 -13.03 6.47 -10.43
N ALA A 128 -13.32 5.18 -10.49
CA ALA A 128 -12.59 4.27 -11.36
C ALA A 128 -13.42 3.82 -12.56
N PRO A 129 -12.82 3.60 -13.73
CA PRO A 129 -13.48 2.94 -14.83
C PRO A 129 -13.67 1.45 -14.50
N ALA A 130 -14.87 1.04 -14.12
CA ALA A 130 -15.27 -0.37 -13.99
C ALA A 130 -15.88 -0.88 -15.28
N MET A 131 -15.44 -2.05 -15.73
CA MET A 131 -15.89 -2.77 -16.93
C MET A 131 -17.39 -2.67 -17.24
N GLY A 132 -17.70 -2.40 -18.52
CA GLY A 132 -18.92 -2.81 -19.22
C GLY A 132 -20.19 -2.90 -18.38
N CYS A 133 -20.62 -1.82 -17.73
CA CYS A 133 -21.98 -1.79 -17.23
C CYS A 133 -22.91 -1.75 -18.45
N PRO A 134 -24.07 -2.42 -18.40
CA PRO A 134 -25.11 -2.14 -19.36
C PRO A 134 -25.42 -0.64 -19.29
N THR A 135 -25.38 0.05 -20.44
CA THR A 135 -25.80 1.45 -20.60
C THR A 135 -27.30 1.68 -20.31
N ALA A 136 -27.99 0.64 -19.85
CA ALA A 136 -29.37 0.72 -19.43
C ALA A 136 -29.50 1.67 -18.25
N VAL A 137 -30.20 2.78 -18.49
CA VAL A 137 -30.71 3.69 -17.46
C VAL A 137 -31.35 2.85 -16.36
N GLY A 138 -30.74 2.83 -15.16
CA GLY A 138 -31.21 2.05 -14.01
C GLY A 138 -30.31 0.90 -13.56
N ALA A 139 -29.18 0.63 -14.23
CA ALA A 139 -28.17 -0.29 -13.70
C ALA A 139 -27.60 0.23 -12.37
N THR A 140 -27.90 -0.47 -11.28
CA THR A 140 -27.24 -0.23 -9.98
C THR A 140 -25.85 -0.87 -9.99
N ALA A 141 -24.92 -0.40 -9.16
CA ALA A 141 -23.59 -0.99 -9.00
C ALA A 141 -23.59 -2.49 -8.63
N ALA A 142 -24.76 -3.06 -8.28
CA ALA A 142 -24.94 -4.47 -7.97
C ALA A 142 -25.11 -5.38 -9.21
N THR A 143 -25.30 -4.83 -10.41
CA THR A 143 -25.49 -5.65 -11.61
C THR A 143 -24.14 -6.06 -12.18
N VAL A 144 -23.76 -7.33 -12.01
CA VAL A 144 -22.62 -7.91 -12.73
C VAL A 144 -22.94 -7.88 -14.23
N GLY A 145 -22.03 -7.31 -15.04
CA GLY A 145 -22.19 -7.22 -16.48
C GLY A 145 -22.42 -8.57 -17.15
N GLU A 146 -22.87 -8.55 -18.40
CA GLU A 146 -23.03 -9.75 -19.24
C GLU A 146 -21.74 -10.58 -19.24
N PRO A 147 -21.82 -11.93 -19.24
CA PRO A 147 -20.62 -12.78 -19.20
C PRO A 147 -19.55 -12.46 -20.24
N ALA A 148 -19.96 -11.99 -21.42
CA ALA A 148 -19.06 -11.61 -22.50
C ALA A 148 -18.21 -10.37 -22.19
N ASP A 149 -18.67 -9.49 -21.30
CA ASP A 149 -18.03 -8.22 -20.98
C ASP A 149 -17.11 -8.29 -19.75
N ARG A 150 -17.17 -9.42 -19.02
CA ARG A 150 -16.33 -9.66 -17.85
C ARG A 150 -14.86 -9.89 -18.22
N VAL A 151 -13.96 -9.45 -17.35
CA VAL A 151 -12.51 -9.70 -17.39
C VAL A 151 -12.09 -10.24 -16.01
N PRO A 152 -11.17 -11.22 -15.93
CA PRO A 152 -10.64 -11.69 -14.65
C PRO A 152 -9.96 -10.56 -13.87
N TYR A 153 -10.02 -10.61 -12.55
CA TYR A 153 -9.33 -9.62 -11.73
C TYR A 153 -8.93 -10.12 -10.35
N VAL A 154 -8.03 -9.37 -9.74
CA VAL A 154 -7.73 -9.40 -8.31
C VAL A 154 -7.91 -8.00 -7.74
N LEU A 155 -8.57 -7.89 -6.60
CA LEU A 155 -8.81 -6.62 -5.91
C LEU A 155 -8.38 -6.74 -4.45
N PHE A 156 -7.52 -5.82 -4.03
CA PHE A 156 -7.25 -5.60 -2.61
C PHE A 156 -8.41 -4.79 -2.03
N ASP A 157 -9.38 -5.43 -1.37
CA ASP A 157 -10.54 -4.76 -0.81
C ASP A 157 -10.43 -4.66 0.73
N LEU A 158 -10.93 -3.58 1.30
CA LEU A 158 -11.06 -3.39 2.75
C LEU A 158 -12.42 -3.84 3.28
N ASN A 159 -13.43 -3.92 2.41
CA ASN A 159 -14.82 -4.09 2.77
C ASN A 159 -15.46 -5.37 2.20
N ALA A 160 -14.74 -6.14 1.38
CA ALA A 160 -15.29 -7.38 0.80
C ALA A 160 -15.55 -8.45 1.87
N GLU A 161 -16.71 -9.10 1.80
CA GLU A 161 -17.04 -10.21 2.69
C GLU A 161 -16.37 -11.51 2.22
N PRO A 162 -15.64 -12.25 3.09
CA PRO A 162 -15.06 -13.53 2.74
C PRO A 162 -16.10 -14.55 2.27
N GLY A 163 -15.74 -15.34 1.26
CA GLY A 163 -16.60 -16.40 0.75
C GLY A 163 -16.41 -16.68 -0.73
N VAL A 164 -17.21 -17.61 -1.25
CA VAL A 164 -17.25 -17.97 -2.67
C VAL A 164 -18.64 -17.64 -3.19
N THR A 165 -18.71 -16.83 -4.25
CA THR A 165 -19.94 -16.53 -4.96
C THR A 165 -19.81 -17.03 -6.39
N GLN A 166 -20.70 -17.95 -6.78
CA GLN A 166 -20.78 -18.43 -8.15
C GLN A 166 -21.70 -17.53 -8.97
N TYR A 167 -21.29 -17.28 -10.21
CA TYR A 167 -22.04 -16.55 -11.23
C TYR A 167 -22.28 -17.47 -12.43
N ASP A 168 -23.07 -16.98 -13.38
CA ASP A 168 -23.32 -17.64 -14.66
C ASP A 168 -22.05 -17.81 -15.51
N ALA A 169 -22.14 -18.72 -16.49
CA ALA A 169 -21.06 -19.06 -17.42
C ALA A 169 -19.72 -19.45 -16.73
N GLY A 170 -19.78 -20.03 -15.53
CA GLY A 170 -18.62 -20.52 -14.79
C GLY A 170 -17.79 -19.42 -14.11
N TRP A 171 -18.24 -18.17 -14.14
CA TRP A 171 -17.59 -17.09 -13.40
C TRP A 171 -17.73 -17.31 -11.90
N THR A 172 -16.65 -17.09 -11.17
CA THR A 172 -16.63 -17.24 -9.71
C THR A 172 -15.86 -16.08 -9.11
N LYS A 173 -16.43 -15.52 -8.04
CA LYS A 173 -15.74 -14.62 -7.12
C LYS A 173 -15.37 -15.39 -5.87
N GLU A 174 -14.11 -15.30 -5.46
CA GLU A 174 -13.63 -15.84 -4.21
C GLU A 174 -12.90 -14.75 -3.43
N VAL A 175 -13.29 -14.57 -2.17
CA VAL A 175 -12.73 -13.56 -1.26
C VAL A 175 -12.09 -14.27 -0.08
N ARG A 176 -10.80 -14.01 0.16
CA ARG A 176 -10.09 -14.51 1.35
C ARG A 176 -9.55 -13.35 2.19
N SER A 177 -9.50 -13.56 3.50
CA SER A 177 -8.86 -12.62 4.42
C SER A 177 -7.35 -12.86 4.46
N VAL A 178 -6.56 -11.82 4.21
CA VAL A 178 -5.09 -11.86 4.30
C VAL A 178 -4.63 -10.66 5.12
N GLY A 179 -4.20 -10.90 6.36
CA GLY A 179 -3.90 -9.83 7.30
C GLY A 179 -5.12 -8.93 7.56
N ALA A 180 -4.95 -7.63 7.35
CA ALA A 180 -6.00 -6.62 7.51
C ALA A 180 -6.86 -6.44 6.24
N LEU A 181 -6.48 -7.05 5.12
CA LEU A 181 -7.16 -6.90 3.84
C LEU A 181 -8.08 -8.09 3.52
N ARG A 182 -8.87 -7.90 2.47
CA ARG A 182 -9.66 -8.91 1.79
C ARG A 182 -9.15 -8.97 0.36
N LEU A 183 -8.69 -10.14 -0.05
CA LEU A 183 -8.25 -10.36 -1.42
C LEU A 183 -9.41 -11.00 -2.18
N GLU A 184 -10.01 -10.23 -3.08
CA GLU A 184 -11.07 -10.68 -3.96
C GLU A 184 -10.49 -11.10 -5.30
N VAL A 185 -10.80 -12.31 -5.76
CA VAL A 185 -10.38 -12.82 -7.07
C VAL A 185 -11.60 -13.26 -7.86
N PHE A 186 -11.73 -12.74 -9.07
CA PHE A 186 -12.83 -13.02 -9.99
C PHE A 186 -12.31 -13.61 -11.29
N GLY A 187 -12.91 -14.69 -11.76
CA GLY A 187 -12.50 -15.34 -13.01
C GLY A 187 -13.24 -16.64 -13.27
N THR A 188 -13.04 -17.23 -14.44
CA THR A 188 -13.57 -18.56 -14.82
C THR A 188 -12.60 -19.69 -14.52
N ASP A 189 -11.28 -19.46 -14.64
CA ASP A 189 -10.24 -20.46 -14.39
C ASP A 189 -10.00 -20.69 -12.89
N ALA A 190 -10.40 -21.87 -12.39
CA ALA A 190 -10.24 -22.24 -10.99
C ALA A 190 -8.78 -22.41 -10.55
N ALA A 191 -7.89 -22.86 -11.44
CA ALA A 191 -6.49 -23.06 -11.12
C ALA A 191 -5.76 -21.72 -10.98
N VAL A 192 -6.08 -20.75 -11.84
CA VAL A 192 -5.55 -19.37 -11.73
C VAL A 192 -6.04 -18.72 -10.44
N ARG A 193 -7.34 -18.78 -10.13
CA ARG A 193 -7.88 -18.20 -8.88
C ARG A 193 -7.24 -18.81 -7.64
N ALA A 194 -7.15 -20.15 -7.60
CA ALA A 194 -6.53 -20.86 -6.49
C ALA A 194 -5.07 -20.44 -6.31
N ARG A 195 -4.29 -20.38 -7.40
CA ARG A 195 -2.88 -19.97 -7.33
C ARG A 195 -2.68 -18.56 -6.79
N ILE A 196 -3.49 -17.59 -7.26
CA ILE A 196 -3.45 -16.21 -6.76
C ILE A 196 -3.71 -16.24 -5.25
N LEU A 197 -4.81 -16.84 -4.81
CA LEU A 197 -5.19 -16.87 -3.40
C LEU A 197 -4.25 -17.67 -2.49
N ASP A 198 -3.63 -18.74 -3.01
CA ASP A 198 -2.69 -19.58 -2.25
C ASP A 198 -1.31 -18.93 -2.15
N SER A 199 -0.96 -18.04 -3.07
CA SER A 199 0.29 -17.26 -3.02
C SER A 199 0.20 -16.03 -2.09
N ALA A 200 -1.02 -15.61 -1.74
CA ALA A 200 -1.26 -14.40 -0.97
C ALA A 200 -0.77 -14.54 0.47
N ARG A 201 0.02 -13.56 0.93
CA ARG A 201 0.58 -13.56 2.29
C ARG A 201 0.72 -12.16 2.87
N THR A 202 0.86 -12.09 4.19
CA THR A 202 1.23 -10.84 4.86
C THR A 202 2.72 -10.53 4.69
N ILE A 203 3.04 -9.25 4.61
CA ILE A 203 4.40 -8.73 4.53
C ILE A 203 4.91 -8.51 5.97
N ASP A 204 5.66 -9.47 6.50
CA ASP A 204 6.24 -9.45 7.86
C ASP A 204 7.67 -8.86 7.85
N GLY A 205 7.81 -7.67 7.26
CA GLY A 205 9.09 -6.97 7.17
C GLY A 205 9.22 -6.21 5.86
N VAL A 206 9.54 -6.94 4.79
CA VAL A 206 9.61 -6.42 3.42
C VAL A 206 8.95 -7.40 2.45
N ASP A 207 8.40 -6.87 1.36
CA ASP A 207 7.83 -7.70 0.29
C ASP A 207 8.93 -8.35 -0.58
N SER A 208 8.50 -9.09 -1.61
CA SER A 208 9.38 -9.70 -2.61
C SER A 208 10.33 -8.73 -3.34
N ARG A 209 10.04 -7.43 -3.34
CA ARG A 209 10.86 -6.37 -3.92
C ARG A 209 11.62 -5.57 -2.85
N GLY A 210 11.56 -6.01 -1.59
CA GLY A 210 12.29 -5.41 -0.47
C GLY A 210 11.69 -4.11 0.06
N CYS A 211 10.39 -3.85 -0.20
CA CYS A 211 9.64 -2.71 0.32
C CYS A 211 8.89 -3.07 1.60
N ALA A 212 9.08 -2.28 2.65
CA ALA A 212 8.34 -2.45 3.90
C ALA A 212 6.89 -1.94 3.78
N PRO A 213 5.92 -2.46 4.55
CA PRO A 213 4.55 -1.93 4.55
C PRO A 213 4.44 -0.46 4.97
N THR A 214 5.39 0.03 5.75
CA THR A 214 5.44 1.41 6.28
C THR A 214 6.83 2.00 6.07
N HIS A 215 6.90 3.28 5.74
CA HIS A 215 8.16 4.04 5.71
C HIS A 215 8.05 5.33 6.54
N PRO A 216 9.09 5.75 7.29
CA PRO A 216 9.03 6.98 8.08
C PRO A 216 8.68 8.22 7.26
N ALA A 217 9.17 8.33 6.02
CA ALA A 217 8.85 9.44 5.11
C ALA A 217 7.38 9.50 4.69
N ALA A 218 6.63 8.39 4.75
CA ALA A 218 5.20 8.36 4.50
C ALA A 218 4.41 8.98 5.67
N THR A 219 4.87 8.78 6.90
CA THR A 219 4.20 9.31 8.10
C THR A 219 4.68 10.68 8.54
N ASN A 220 5.84 11.12 8.05
CA ASN A 220 6.47 12.37 8.43
C ASN A 220 7.25 12.96 7.25
N ALA A 221 6.69 13.98 6.61
CA ALA A 221 7.30 14.66 5.46
C ALA A 221 8.65 15.34 5.77
N ALA A 222 8.99 15.56 7.05
CA ALA A 222 10.29 16.10 7.45
C ALA A 222 11.40 15.04 7.52
N VAL A 223 11.06 13.75 7.43
CA VAL A 223 12.07 12.70 7.30
C VAL A 223 12.76 12.85 5.96
N ARG A 224 14.09 12.87 6.00
CA ARG A 224 14.98 12.88 4.84
C ARG A 224 15.81 11.60 4.82
N PRO A 225 16.21 11.11 3.65
CA PRO A 225 17.17 10.03 3.56
C PRO A 225 18.47 10.36 4.30
N THR A 226 19.13 9.31 4.80
CA THR A 226 20.48 9.40 5.34
C THR A 226 21.49 8.91 4.30
N GLY A 227 22.73 9.40 4.35
CA GLY A 227 23.82 8.90 3.49
C GLY A 227 24.73 10.00 2.93
N GLU A 228 25.52 9.64 1.93
CA GLU A 228 26.42 10.56 1.21
C GLU A 228 25.75 11.24 0.00
N GLY A 229 24.50 10.87 -0.30
CA GLY A 229 23.74 11.38 -1.44
C GLY A 229 23.93 10.54 -2.70
N LEU A 230 23.09 10.78 -3.70
CA LEU A 230 23.01 9.95 -4.91
C LEU A 230 24.30 9.99 -5.72
N ALA A 231 25.07 11.07 -5.65
CA ALA A 231 26.37 11.20 -6.31
C ALA A 231 27.41 10.18 -5.81
N ALA A 232 27.27 9.66 -4.58
CA ALA A 232 28.19 8.69 -4.00
C ALA A 232 27.97 7.26 -4.52
N VAL A 233 26.75 6.94 -4.99
CA VAL A 233 26.33 5.61 -5.47
C VAL A 233 27.11 5.15 -6.72
N GLY A 234 27.52 6.10 -7.56
CA GLY A 234 28.14 5.79 -8.85
C GLY A 234 27.11 5.39 -9.90
N THR A 235 27.38 4.33 -10.65
CA THR A 235 26.50 3.85 -11.71
C THR A 235 25.41 2.98 -11.09
N ALA A 236 24.14 3.40 -11.19
CA ALA A 236 23.02 2.61 -10.70
C ALA A 236 22.91 1.28 -11.46
N ALA A 237 22.93 0.17 -10.71
CA ALA A 237 22.75 -1.19 -11.20
C ALA A 237 21.30 -1.66 -11.05
N SER A 238 20.65 -1.28 -9.95
CA SER A 238 19.21 -1.46 -9.74
C SER A 238 18.61 -0.31 -8.92
N ILE A 239 17.29 -0.13 -9.06
CA ILE A 239 16.50 0.82 -8.29
C ILE A 239 15.25 0.09 -7.82
N ARG A 240 15.18 -0.20 -6.53
CA ARG A 240 13.93 -0.68 -5.90
C ARG A 240 13.04 0.52 -5.62
N ILE A 241 11.77 0.42 -5.95
CA ILE A 241 10.80 1.52 -5.90
C ILE A 241 9.70 1.10 -4.94
N CYS A 242 9.48 1.85 -3.88
CA CYS A 242 8.41 1.62 -2.92
C CYS A 242 7.47 2.83 -2.93
N ALA A 243 6.26 2.65 -3.47
CA ALA A 243 5.25 3.71 -3.52
C ALA A 243 4.43 3.71 -2.22
N TYR A 244 4.29 4.88 -1.59
CA TYR A 244 3.53 5.03 -0.34
C TYR A 244 2.55 6.19 -0.43
N ARG A 245 1.43 6.06 0.29
CA ARG A 245 0.53 7.18 0.59
C ARG A 245 0.88 7.77 1.96
N THR A 246 0.82 9.08 2.09
CA THR A 246 1.09 9.79 3.35
C THR A 246 -0.12 9.92 4.28
N GLU A 247 -1.29 9.49 3.81
CA GLU A 247 -2.56 9.62 4.53
C GLU A 247 -2.55 8.83 5.84
N THR A 248 -3.04 9.46 6.91
CA THR A 248 -3.14 8.89 8.25
C THR A 248 -4.57 8.46 8.61
N LEU A 249 -5.54 8.66 7.71
CA LEU A 249 -6.96 8.44 8.00
C LEU A 249 -7.38 6.97 7.91
N SER A 250 -6.56 6.10 7.32
CA SER A 250 -6.82 4.67 7.23
C SER A 250 -5.90 3.89 8.18
N GLN A 251 -6.44 2.89 8.89
CA GLN A 251 -5.68 1.93 9.71
C GLN A 251 -4.82 0.96 8.88
N VAL A 252 -4.60 1.29 7.61
CA VAL A 252 -4.02 0.43 6.60
C VAL A 252 -2.58 0.90 6.35
N PRO A 253 -1.60 0.00 6.33
CA PRO A 253 -0.23 0.35 6.01
C PRO A 253 -0.12 1.12 4.68
N PRO A 254 0.75 2.15 4.60
CA PRO A 254 0.75 3.11 3.50
C PRO A 254 1.31 2.59 2.17
N LEU A 255 1.93 1.41 2.13
CA LEU A 255 2.49 0.85 0.89
C LEU A 255 1.39 0.67 -0.16
N LEU A 256 1.62 1.19 -1.36
CA LEU A 256 0.66 1.15 -2.47
C LEU A 256 1.07 0.13 -3.52
N ALA A 257 2.36 0.11 -3.85
CA ALA A 257 2.96 -0.78 -4.82
C ALA A 257 4.48 -0.81 -4.59
N SER A 258 5.12 -1.82 -5.13
CA SER A 258 6.58 -1.90 -5.22
C SER A 258 6.99 -2.24 -6.64
N ALA A 259 8.19 -1.87 -7.06
CA ALA A 259 8.74 -2.25 -8.37
C ALA A 259 10.28 -2.31 -8.28
N GLU A 260 10.92 -2.85 -9.32
CA GLU A 260 12.37 -2.79 -9.45
C GLU A 260 12.76 -2.50 -10.90
N LEU A 261 13.64 -1.51 -11.08
CA LEU A 261 14.36 -1.30 -12.34
C LEU A 261 15.74 -1.92 -12.23
N THR A 262 16.20 -2.54 -13.31
CA THR A 262 17.55 -3.13 -13.38
C THR A 262 18.24 -2.75 -14.69
N GLY A 263 19.55 -2.95 -14.76
CA GLY A 263 20.32 -2.82 -16.00
C GLY A 263 20.30 -1.40 -16.59
N GLU A 264 20.02 -1.28 -17.89
CA GLU A 264 20.03 0.01 -18.57
C GLU A 264 18.99 0.99 -18.01
N GLN A 265 17.78 0.51 -17.72
CA GLN A 265 16.71 1.37 -17.19
C GLN A 265 17.09 1.97 -15.84
N ALA A 266 17.68 1.17 -14.95
CA ALA A 266 18.18 1.65 -13.67
C ALA A 266 19.28 2.72 -13.86
N ARG A 267 20.19 2.50 -14.81
CA ARG A 267 21.28 3.43 -15.12
C ARG A 267 20.77 4.76 -15.66
N GLU A 268 19.87 4.72 -16.63
CA GLU A 268 19.26 5.90 -17.24
C GLU A 268 18.49 6.72 -16.21
N VAL A 269 17.67 6.07 -15.38
CA VAL A 269 16.91 6.75 -14.32
C VAL A 269 17.84 7.31 -13.24
N GLY A 270 18.84 6.55 -12.80
CA GLY A 270 19.83 7.02 -11.83
C GLY A 270 20.59 8.26 -12.34
N ALA A 271 21.01 8.25 -13.60
CA ALA A 271 21.63 9.41 -14.25
C ALA A 271 20.65 10.59 -14.39
N ALA A 272 19.39 10.34 -14.73
CA ALA A 272 18.37 11.38 -14.84
C ALA A 272 18.07 12.04 -13.48
N LEU A 273 18.01 11.25 -12.41
CA LEU A 273 17.85 11.74 -11.03
C LEU A 273 19.04 12.61 -10.62
N LEU A 274 20.28 12.18 -10.90
CA LEU A 274 21.49 12.92 -10.55
C LEU A 274 21.64 14.23 -11.34
N ASN A 275 21.23 14.24 -12.62
CA ASN A 275 21.36 15.40 -13.50
C ASN A 275 20.15 16.34 -13.48
N ALA A 276 19.10 15.99 -12.73
CA ALA A 276 17.95 16.86 -12.56
C ALA A 276 18.38 18.22 -11.96
N PRO A 277 17.80 19.35 -12.41
CA PRO A 277 18.12 20.67 -11.90
C PRO A 277 17.93 20.73 -10.38
N GLY A 278 18.86 21.38 -9.67
CA GLY A 278 18.68 21.64 -8.24
C GLY A 278 17.37 22.40 -7.98
N SER A 279 16.72 22.10 -6.86
CA SER A 279 15.59 22.86 -6.36
C SER A 279 15.92 23.43 -4.97
N ASP A 280 15.20 24.47 -4.56
CA ASP A 280 15.35 25.04 -3.20
C ASP A 280 14.80 24.09 -2.11
N GLY A 281 14.25 22.94 -2.52
CA GLY A 281 13.67 21.92 -1.65
C GLY A 281 12.40 22.36 -0.94
N LEU A 282 11.85 21.48 -0.11
CA LEU A 282 10.82 21.84 0.86
C LEU A 282 11.32 23.00 1.73
N ALA A 283 10.68 24.16 1.59
CA ALA A 283 10.87 25.26 2.53
C ALA A 283 10.30 24.86 3.89
N VAL A 284 11.08 24.15 4.71
CA VAL A 284 10.71 23.79 6.08
C VAL A 284 10.84 25.05 6.93
N THR A 285 9.72 25.52 7.48
CA THR A 285 9.72 26.64 8.41
C THR A 285 10.53 26.28 9.66
N LYS A 286 10.97 27.29 10.43
CA LYS A 286 11.67 27.08 11.72
C LYS A 286 10.90 26.20 12.72
N SER A 287 9.59 26.02 12.52
CA SER A 287 8.74 25.15 13.35
C SER A 287 8.73 23.68 12.93
N GLY A 288 9.52 23.28 11.92
CA GLY A 288 9.47 21.94 11.33
C GLY A 288 8.27 21.71 10.41
N LYS A 289 7.39 22.70 10.26
CA LYS A 289 6.29 22.64 9.30
C LYS A 289 6.81 22.95 7.90
N VAL A 290 6.53 22.07 6.95
CA VAL A 290 6.70 22.35 5.52
C VAL A 290 5.82 23.55 5.16
N ALA A 291 6.40 24.60 4.56
CA ALA A 291 5.66 25.73 4.07
C ALA A 291 4.79 25.26 2.89
N THR A 292 3.55 24.89 3.17
CA THR A 292 2.57 24.57 2.14
C THR A 292 2.32 25.83 1.32
N ALA A 293 2.65 25.80 0.03
CA ALA A 293 2.71 27.00 -0.81
C ALA A 293 1.35 27.72 -0.96
N THR A 294 0.22 27.12 -0.55
CA THR A 294 -1.08 27.80 -0.51
C THR A 294 -1.97 27.26 0.61
N SER A 295 -2.74 28.14 1.25
CA SER A 295 -3.72 27.84 2.31
C SER A 295 -4.93 26.99 1.87
N LYS A 296 -4.95 26.49 0.62
CA LYS A 296 -6.06 25.71 0.04
C LYS A 296 -5.71 24.25 -0.23
N CYS A 297 -4.57 23.82 0.28
CA CYS A 297 -4.00 22.57 -0.09
C CYS A 297 -4.26 21.55 1.02
N THR A 298 -5.17 20.61 0.76
CA THR A 298 -5.60 19.62 1.76
C THR A 298 -4.49 18.58 1.91
N THR A 299 -3.74 18.66 3.01
CA THR A 299 -2.74 17.66 3.39
C THR A 299 -3.46 16.36 3.74
N GLY A 300 -3.36 15.35 2.88
CA GLY A 300 -4.08 14.08 3.09
C GLY A 300 -3.64 12.99 2.13
N ASP A 301 -3.54 13.29 0.84
CA ASP A 301 -3.35 12.26 -0.20
C ASP A 301 -2.04 12.40 -0.97
N GLU A 302 -0.93 12.68 -0.27
CA GLU A 302 0.36 12.72 -0.97
C GLU A 302 0.87 11.30 -1.22
N GLU A 303 1.26 11.02 -2.46
CA GLU A 303 2.03 9.86 -2.89
C GLU A 303 3.51 10.22 -2.95
N ILE A 304 4.31 9.37 -2.32
CA ILE A 304 5.76 9.43 -2.40
C ILE A 304 6.30 8.12 -2.96
N LEU A 305 7.44 8.19 -3.63
CA LEU A 305 8.26 7.03 -3.92
C LEU A 305 9.48 7.07 -3.02
N VAL A 306 9.79 5.96 -2.37
CA VAL A 306 11.09 5.73 -1.72
C VAL A 306 11.88 4.82 -2.64
N LEU A 307 12.99 5.33 -3.15
CA LEU A 307 13.88 4.61 -4.05
C LEU A 307 15.06 4.10 -3.23
N HIS A 308 15.37 2.82 -3.34
CA HIS A 308 16.66 2.29 -2.88
C HIS A 308 17.54 2.07 -4.12
N VAL A 309 18.45 3.00 -4.36
CA VAL A 309 19.37 2.97 -5.51
C VAL A 309 20.61 2.20 -5.10
N HIS A 310 20.86 1.08 -5.78
CA HIS A 310 22.05 0.27 -5.61
C HIS A 310 23.00 0.54 -6.78
N GLY A 311 24.25 0.91 -6.50
CA GLY A 311 25.26 1.19 -7.51
C GLY A 311 26.61 0.55 -7.22
N ASP A 312 27.54 0.78 -8.13
CA ASP A 312 28.88 0.19 -8.09
C ASP A 312 29.77 0.72 -6.95
N ARG A 313 29.41 1.84 -6.32
CA ARG A 313 30.16 2.45 -5.22
C ARG A 313 29.43 2.49 -3.88
N GLY A 314 28.14 2.12 -3.86
CA GLY A 314 27.35 2.07 -2.63
C GLY A 314 25.85 2.19 -2.88
N ASP A 315 25.11 2.40 -1.79
CA ASP A 315 23.65 2.49 -1.79
C ASP A 315 23.19 3.86 -1.31
N GLN A 316 22.08 4.35 -1.87
CA GLN A 316 21.43 5.56 -1.39
C GLN A 316 19.91 5.42 -1.46
N GLU A 317 19.24 5.90 -0.41
CA GLU A 317 17.81 6.12 -0.45
C GLU A 317 17.48 7.49 -1.04
N VAL A 318 16.48 7.56 -1.92
CA VAL A 318 15.98 8.81 -2.49
C VAL A 318 14.47 8.87 -2.28
N VAL A 319 13.96 9.97 -1.75
CA VAL A 319 12.52 10.21 -1.65
C VAL A 319 12.07 11.10 -2.80
N VAL A 320 11.04 10.67 -3.54
CA VAL A 320 10.41 11.40 -4.63
C VAL A 320 9.00 11.80 -4.20
N ARG A 321 8.67 13.09 -4.24
CA ARG A 321 7.35 13.60 -3.84
C ARG A 321 6.53 13.96 -5.08
N LEU A 322 5.56 13.11 -5.43
CA LEU A 322 4.88 13.18 -6.73
C LEU A 322 3.72 14.18 -6.78
N ASN A 323 3.05 14.36 -5.65
CA ASN A 323 1.92 15.27 -5.50
C ASN A 323 1.93 15.85 -4.07
N GLY A 324 1.02 16.78 -3.79
CA GLY A 324 0.92 17.44 -2.49
C GLY A 324 1.13 18.95 -2.52
N CYS A 325 1.38 19.51 -1.34
CA CYS A 325 1.31 20.94 -1.08
C CYS A 325 2.67 21.63 -0.96
N GLY A 326 3.74 20.85 -1.11
CA GLY A 326 5.12 21.32 -1.19
C GLY A 326 5.65 21.32 -2.63
N PRO A 327 6.92 21.73 -2.81
CA PRO A 327 7.66 21.48 -4.04
C PRO A 327 7.69 19.99 -4.37
N PHE A 328 7.52 19.69 -5.66
CA PHE A 328 7.72 18.36 -6.21
C PHE A 328 9.20 18.19 -6.49
N ASP A 329 9.89 17.44 -5.63
CA ASP A 329 11.32 17.23 -5.68
C ASP A 329 11.72 15.78 -5.43
N THR A 330 12.97 15.49 -5.75
CA THR A 330 13.71 14.36 -5.24
C THR A 330 14.66 14.83 -4.15
N ASP A 331 14.72 14.08 -3.05
CA ASP A 331 15.61 14.32 -1.91
C ASP A 331 16.47 13.08 -1.69
N ASP A 332 17.79 13.22 -1.78
CA ASP A 332 18.77 12.16 -1.49
C ASP A 332 19.46 12.34 -0.12
N GLY A 333 18.91 13.22 0.73
CA GLY A 333 19.47 13.59 2.02
C GLY A 333 20.53 14.70 1.96
N ARG A 334 21.06 15.01 0.77
CA ARG A 334 22.08 16.06 0.57
C ARG A 334 21.60 17.19 -0.32
N THR A 335 20.92 16.86 -1.40
CA THR A 335 20.46 17.77 -2.43
C THR A 335 19.00 17.54 -2.73
N PHE A 336 18.28 18.64 -2.98
CA PHE A 336 16.96 18.59 -3.58
C PHE A 336 17.08 18.84 -5.08
N ARG A 337 16.32 18.10 -5.88
CA ARG A 337 16.28 18.29 -7.33
C ARG A 337 14.85 18.30 -7.82
N SER A 338 14.59 19.11 -8.84
CA SER A 338 13.27 19.22 -9.46
C SER A 338 12.90 17.92 -10.18
N LEU A 339 11.63 17.53 -10.13
CA LEU A 339 11.15 16.41 -10.94
C LEU A 339 11.26 16.72 -12.44
N THR A 340 11.72 15.74 -13.20
CA THR A 340 11.78 15.79 -14.67
C THR A 340 11.02 14.60 -15.25
N LYS A 341 10.57 14.71 -16.50
CA LYS A 341 9.94 13.58 -17.20
C LYS A 341 10.84 12.34 -17.25
N SER A 342 12.13 12.53 -17.50
CA SER A 342 13.11 11.44 -17.58
C SER A 342 13.39 10.78 -16.23
N SER A 343 13.35 11.53 -15.13
CA SER A 343 13.56 10.96 -13.79
C SER A 343 12.32 10.24 -13.26
N VAL A 344 11.10 10.72 -13.56
CA VAL A 344 9.87 10.24 -12.93
C VAL A 344 9.05 9.30 -13.82
N GLY A 345 9.06 9.51 -15.13
CA GLY A 345 8.23 8.73 -16.07
C GLY A 345 8.46 7.22 -15.96
N PRO A 346 9.72 6.73 -16.03
CA PRO A 346 10.01 5.31 -15.86
C PRO A 346 9.62 4.78 -14.48
N LEU A 347 9.81 5.56 -13.41
CA LEU A 347 9.46 5.16 -12.04
C LEU A 347 7.96 4.92 -11.88
N VAL A 348 7.14 5.89 -12.32
CA VAL A 348 5.67 5.82 -12.25
C VAL A 348 5.12 4.70 -13.14
N THR A 349 5.76 4.46 -14.29
CA THR A 349 5.40 3.35 -15.17
C THR A 349 5.72 2.00 -14.52
N ALA A 350 6.87 1.87 -13.86
CA ALA A 350 7.31 0.62 -13.25
C ALA A 350 6.41 0.17 -12.10
N VAL A 351 5.90 1.10 -11.29
CA VAL A 351 4.92 0.79 -10.22
C VAL A 351 3.48 0.69 -10.72
N GLY A 352 3.26 0.74 -12.05
CA GLY A 352 1.95 0.56 -12.67
C GLY A 352 0.89 1.59 -12.29
N ARG A 353 1.27 2.85 -12.00
CA ARG A 353 0.35 3.88 -11.47
C ARG A 353 0.06 5.01 -12.48
N PRO A 354 -0.85 4.84 -13.45
CA PRO A 354 -1.12 5.86 -14.46
C PRO A 354 -2.10 6.98 -14.06
N GLU A 355 -2.93 6.83 -13.02
CA GLU A 355 -4.21 7.57 -12.99
C GLU A 355 -4.40 8.65 -11.92
N ASP A 356 -3.82 8.55 -10.73
CA ASP A 356 -3.83 9.69 -9.76
C ASP A 356 -2.68 10.68 -10.02
N ARG A 357 -2.48 10.97 -11.31
CA ARG A 357 -1.52 11.99 -11.73
C ARG A 357 -2.21 13.33 -11.55
N GLY A 358 -2.07 13.91 -10.36
CA GLY A 358 -2.44 15.30 -10.12
C GLY A 358 -1.96 16.19 -11.27
N PRO A 359 -2.61 17.34 -11.55
CA PRO A 359 -2.38 18.13 -12.77
C PRO A 359 -0.90 18.39 -13.08
N PHE A 360 -0.08 18.57 -12.04
CA PHE A 360 1.36 18.67 -12.16
C PHE A 360 2.00 17.44 -12.83
N LEU A 361 1.81 16.24 -12.27
CA LEU A 361 2.42 15.02 -12.80
C LEU A 361 1.89 14.68 -14.19
N THR A 362 0.61 14.96 -14.45
CA THR A 362 0.04 14.84 -15.80
C THR A 362 0.75 15.74 -16.81
N ASN A 363 1.03 17.01 -16.45
CA ASN A 363 1.73 17.94 -17.34
C ASN A 363 3.22 17.60 -17.47
N LEU A 364 3.86 17.12 -16.40
CA LEU A 364 5.26 16.69 -16.40
C LEU A 364 5.49 15.51 -17.36
N LEU A 365 4.51 14.61 -17.48
CA LEU A 365 4.65 13.37 -18.25
C LEU A 365 4.15 13.48 -19.70
N LYS A 366 3.53 14.59 -20.11
CA LYS A 366 3.19 14.89 -21.51
C LYS A 366 4.44 15.15 -22.34
#